data_AF-A0A8T0TI41-F1
#
_entry.id   AF-A0A8T0TI41-F1
#
_cell.length_a   1.000
_cell.length_b   1.000
_cell.length_c   1.000
_cell.angle_alpha   90.00
_cell.angle_beta   90.00
_cell.angle_gamma   90.00
#
_symmetry.space_group_name_H-M   'P 1'
#
loop_
_entity.id
_entity.type
_entity.pdbx_description
1 polymer ?
#
loop_
_entity_poly.entity_id
_entity_poly.type
_entity_poly.pdbx_seq_one_letter_code
_entity_poly.pdbx_strand_id
1 'polypeptide(L)' 'LSSSSSLQVSMAGSGFCDRKYAFRCSKANRHDDCLKYCGICCAECHCVPSGTSGNKDECPCYRDKTTGSGDRKRPKCP' A
#
# COMPACT_ATOMS: atom_id res chain seq x y z
N LEU A 1 -21.28 11.97 -36.44
CA LEU A 1 -21.33 10.51 -36.18
C LEU A 1 -20.10 10.16 -35.36
N SER A 2 -20.32 9.70 -34.11
CA SER A 2 -19.44 8.90 -33.24
C SER A 2 -17.96 9.30 -33.09
N SER A 3 -17.35 9.34 -31.91
CA SER A 3 -17.67 8.64 -30.67
C SER A 3 -16.95 9.33 -29.53
N SER A 4 -17.62 9.37 -28.38
CA SER A 4 -17.06 9.64 -27.07
C SER A 4 -15.77 8.83 -26.84
N SER A 5 -14.68 9.50 -26.52
CA SER A 5 -13.55 8.88 -25.83
C SER A 5 -13.53 9.45 -24.41
N SER A 6 -13.98 8.58 -23.51
CA SER A 6 -14.12 8.76 -22.08
C SER A 6 -12.97 9.55 -21.47
N LEU A 7 -13.34 10.59 -20.72
CA LEU A 7 -12.49 11.17 -19.68
C LEU A 7 -12.05 10.03 -18.76
N GLN A 8 -10.85 9.50 -18.99
CA GLN A 8 -10.19 8.66 -18.02
C GLN A 8 -9.83 9.58 -16.85
N VAL A 9 -10.66 9.53 -15.81
CA VAL A 9 -10.30 9.93 -14.46
C VAL A 9 -9.01 9.19 -14.12
N SER A 10 -7.89 9.87 -14.34
CA SER A 10 -6.59 9.48 -13.80
C SER A 10 -6.67 9.72 -12.31
N MET A 11 -7.17 8.73 -11.57
CA MET A 11 -6.76 8.55 -10.19
C MET A 11 -5.25 8.40 -10.21
N ALA A 12 -4.56 9.50 -9.94
CA ALA A 12 -3.11 9.54 -9.77
C ALA A 12 -2.73 8.81 -8.47
N GLY A 13 -3.03 7.51 -8.38
CA GLY A 13 -2.18 6.59 -7.66
C GLY A 13 -0.91 6.49 -8.50
N SER A 14 0.21 6.97 -7.98
CA SER A 14 1.51 6.79 -8.64
C SER A 14 1.64 5.32 -9.00
N GLY A 15 1.71 4.95 -10.29
CA GLY A 15 1.70 3.54 -10.75
C GLY A 15 2.84 2.66 -10.19
N PHE A 16 3.73 3.26 -9.40
CA PHE A 16 4.66 2.60 -8.49
C PHE A 16 3.97 1.79 -7.37
N CYS A 17 2.93 2.35 -6.74
CA CYS A 17 2.21 1.69 -5.65
C CYS A 17 1.38 0.52 -6.15
N ASP A 18 0.60 0.75 -7.21
CA ASP A 18 -0.44 -0.17 -7.69
C ASP A 18 0.07 -1.59 -7.95
N ARG A 19 1.29 -1.71 -8.48
CA ARG A 19 1.90 -3.02 -8.76
C ARG A 19 2.59 -3.64 -7.54
N LYS A 20 3.19 -2.83 -6.66
CA LYS A 20 4.00 -3.36 -5.55
C LYS A 20 3.14 -3.88 -4.40
N TYR A 21 2.09 -3.17 -3.99
CA TYR A 21 1.26 -3.65 -2.87
C TYR A 21 0.47 -4.91 -3.23
N ALA A 22 0.09 -5.08 -4.50
CA ALA A 22 -0.56 -6.29 -4.98
C ALA A 22 0.33 -7.54 -4.77
N PHE A 23 1.61 -7.44 -5.12
CA PHE A 23 2.57 -8.52 -4.85
C PHE A 23 2.77 -8.72 -3.34
N ARG A 24 2.96 -7.63 -2.59
CA ARG A 24 3.12 -7.64 -1.13
C ARG A 24 2.02 -8.45 -0.45
N CYS A 25 0.77 -8.25 -0.88
CA CYS A 25 -0.42 -8.85 -0.29
C CYS A 25 -0.81 -10.20 -0.88
N SER A 26 -0.09 -10.70 -1.89
CA SER A 26 -0.44 -11.93 -2.63
C SER A 26 -0.58 -13.20 -1.77
N LYS A 27 0.07 -13.24 -0.59
CA LYS A 27 -0.01 -14.34 0.37
C LYS A 27 -0.67 -13.97 1.69
N ALA A 28 -1.31 -12.80 1.77
CA ALA A 28 -1.96 -12.35 2.99
C ALA A 28 -3.32 -13.04 3.17
N ASN A 29 -3.54 -13.66 4.34
CA ASN A 29 -4.83 -14.28 4.69
C ASN A 29 -6.00 -13.28 4.69
N ARG A 30 -5.73 -12.02 5.08
CA ARG A 30 -6.70 -10.91 5.04
C ARG A 30 -6.36 -10.00 3.87
N HIS A 31 -6.63 -10.48 2.65
CA HIS A 31 -6.14 -9.88 1.41
C HIS A 31 -6.62 -8.42 1.24
N ASP A 32 -7.93 -8.16 1.38
CA ASP A 32 -8.50 -6.81 1.19
C ASP A 32 -7.97 -5.80 2.21
N ASP A 33 -7.85 -6.22 3.47
CA ASP A 33 -7.25 -5.38 4.52
C ASP A 33 -5.78 -5.08 4.21
N CYS A 34 -5.03 -6.07 3.73
CA CYS A 34 -3.65 -5.86 3.33
C CYS A 34 -3.56 -4.84 2.20
N LEU A 35 -4.36 -4.98 1.13
CA LEU A 35 -4.36 -4.04 0.00
C LEU A 35 -4.69 -2.62 0.48
N LYS A 36 -5.72 -2.47 1.33
CA LYS A 36 -6.14 -1.19 1.89
C LYS A 36 -5.02 -0.50 2.67
N TYR A 37 -4.45 -1.18 3.66
CA TYR A 37 -3.42 -0.58 4.51
C TYR A 37 -2.10 -0.40 3.79
N CYS A 38 -1.72 -1.34 2.90
CA CYS A 38 -0.53 -1.20 2.08
C CYS A 38 -0.65 -0.02 1.11
N GLY A 39 -1.83 0.18 0.49
CA GLY A 39 -2.11 1.33 -0.37
C GLY A 39 -2.01 2.66 0.38
N ILE A 40 -2.60 2.76 1.57
CA ILE A 40 -2.48 3.94 2.43
C ILE A 40 -1.01 4.22 2.78
N CYS A 41 -0.26 3.20 3.20
CA CYS A 41 1.13 3.36 3.56
C CYS A 41 2.02 3.68 2.36
N CYS A 42 1.72 3.14 1.18
CA CYS A 42 2.44 3.47 -0.05
C CYS A 42 2.18 4.91 -0.49
N ALA A 43 0.93 5.38 -0.40
CA ALA A 43 0.60 6.76 -0.73
C ALA A 43 1.29 7.77 0.22
N GLU A 44 1.41 7.43 1.51
CA GLU A 44 2.05 8.30 2.50
C GLU A 44 3.58 8.22 2.47
N CYS A 45 4.16 7.04 2.21
CA CYS A 45 5.60 6.82 2.31
C CYS A 45 6.31 6.68 0.95
N HIS A 46 5.58 6.60 -0.15
CA HIS A 46 6.08 6.36 -1.52
C HIS A 46 7.03 5.15 -1.62
N CYS A 47 6.83 4.13 -0.78
CA CYS A 47 7.69 2.95 -0.67
C CYS A 47 6.88 1.73 -0.24
N VAL A 48 7.15 0.57 -0.85
CA VAL A 48 6.63 -0.75 -0.45
C VAL A 48 7.80 -1.71 -0.38
N PRO A 49 8.02 -2.39 0.77
CA PRO A 49 9.07 -3.39 0.93
C PRO A 49 8.98 -4.54 -0.06
N SER A 50 10.11 -5.17 -0.35
CA SER A 50 10.16 -6.39 -1.13
C SER A 50 9.46 -7.58 -0.43
N GLY A 51 9.20 -8.64 -1.19
CA GLY A 51 8.60 -9.87 -0.67
C GLY A 51 7.13 -9.73 -0.22
N THR A 52 6.61 -10.80 0.39
CA THR A 52 5.22 -10.88 0.91
C THR A 52 5.12 -10.81 2.44
N SER A 53 6.26 -10.90 3.14
CA SER A 53 6.44 -10.73 4.58
C SER A 53 7.84 -10.16 4.87
N GLY A 54 8.05 -9.49 6.02
CA GLY A 54 9.37 -8.94 6.40
C GLY A 54 9.85 -7.73 5.58
N ASN A 55 11.17 -7.51 5.56
CA ASN A 55 11.93 -6.48 4.81
C ASN A 55 11.52 -5.03 5.04
N LYS A 56 10.86 -4.74 6.17
CA LYS A 56 10.31 -3.40 6.42
C LYS A 56 11.41 -2.33 6.57
N ASP A 57 12.63 -2.73 6.91
CA ASP A 57 13.82 -1.89 6.95
C ASP A 57 14.20 -1.24 5.60
N GLU A 58 13.81 -1.84 4.47
CA GLU A 58 13.95 -1.22 3.13
C GLU A 58 13.14 0.08 3.00
N CYS A 59 12.06 0.23 3.77
CA CYS A 59 11.18 1.38 3.76
C CYS A 59 10.94 1.88 5.20
N PRO A 60 11.85 2.68 5.79
CA PRO A 60 11.75 3.11 7.18
C PRO A 60 10.42 3.82 7.53
N CYS A 61 9.92 4.69 6.65
CA CYS A 61 8.60 5.32 6.83
C CYS A 61 7.49 4.27 6.97
N TYR A 62 7.44 3.28 6.08
CA TYR A 62 6.44 2.21 6.06
C TYR A 62 6.53 1.33 7.31
N ARG A 63 7.76 1.01 7.75
CA ARG A 63 8.03 0.27 8.99
C ARG A 63 7.48 0.98 10.23
N ASP A 64 7.70 2.29 10.30
CA ASP A 64 7.47 3.09 11.51
C ASP A 64 6.03 3.59 11.65
N LYS A 65 5.18 3.39 10.62
CA LYS A 65 3.75 3.69 10.74
C LYS A 65 3.10 2.77 11.75
N THR A 66 2.49 3.38 12.76
CA THR A 66 1.72 2.65 13.78
C THR A 66 0.35 3.27 14.01
N THR A 67 -0.58 2.47 14.50
CA THR A 67 -1.87 2.90 15.05
C THR A 67 -1.84 2.77 16.57
N GLY A 68 -2.57 3.65 17.27
CA GLY A 68 -2.62 3.67 18.73
C GLY A 68 -1.41 4.31 19.41
N SER A 69 -1.39 4.30 20.73
CA SER A 69 -0.34 4.88 21.58
C SER A 69 -0.05 3.97 22.78
N GLY A 70 1.12 4.15 23.40
CA GLY A 70 1.57 3.32 24.53
C GLY A 70 1.55 1.83 24.21
N ASP A 71 1.03 1.03 25.14
CA ASP A 71 0.94 -0.44 25.01
C ASP A 71 0.00 -0.92 23.89
N ARG A 72 -0.80 -0.02 23.33
CA ARG A 72 -1.71 -0.34 22.20
C ARG A 72 -1.08 -0.03 20.84
N LYS A 73 0.19 0.39 20.80
CA LYS A 73 0.89 0.70 19.55
C LYS A 73 1.05 -0.57 18.71
N ARG A 74 0.48 -0.57 17.50
CA ARG A 74 0.57 -1.67 16.54
C ARG A 74 1.02 -1.17 15.18
N PRO A 75 1.77 -1.97 14.39
CA PRO A 75 2.09 -1.62 13.00
C PRO A 75 0.82 -1.34 12.20
N LYS A 76 0.78 -0.20 11.48
CA LYS A 76 -0.32 0.16 10.56
C LYS A 76 -0.17 -0.59 9.25
N CYS A 77 1.05 -0.70 8.75
CA CYS A 77 1.33 -1.25 7.42
C CYS A 77 1.60 -2.76 7.48
N PRO A 78 1.06 -3.55 6.53
CA PRO A 78 1.27 -5.00 6.49
C PRO A 78 2.74 -5.38 6.31
#